data_AF-A0A8E2I877-F1
#
_entry.id   AF-A0A8E2I877-F1
#
_cell.length_a   1.000
_cell.length_b   1.000
_cell.length_c   1.000
_cell.angle_alpha   90.00
_cell.angle_beta   90.00
_cell.angle_gamma   90.00
#
_symmetry.space_group_name_H-M   'P 1'
#
loop_
_entity.id
_entity.type
_entity.pdbx_description
1 polymer ?
#
loop_
_entity_poly.entity_id
_entity_poly.type
_entity_poly.pdbx_seq_one_letter_code
_entity_poly.pdbx_strand_id
1 'polypeptide(L)'
;TWVISINHIGNYYSELSGWPAQSLNVTIGIYFDFIPPIIEFNKFPNHYDCQVQMELCCLNEGENTGYKPNREKETIWWFWSNGKNIEDVINNIKYSFLKTGLPWLKKYSNIERAFEKIEREINSYHKFYNAQFFAKHLKLWDKYEEYHQLFKAEAIKFGE
;
A
#
# COMPACT_ATOMS: atom_id res chain seq x y z
N THR A 1 12.14 2.49 6.12
CA THR A 1 11.14 3.01 7.09
C THR A 1 9.79 2.38 6.86
N TRP A 2 9.05 2.02 7.92
CA TRP A 2 7.67 1.54 7.79
C TRP A 2 6.69 2.70 7.86
N VAL A 3 5.64 2.65 7.05
CA VAL A 3 4.59 3.65 6.99
C VAL A 3 3.25 2.96 7.20
N ILE A 4 2.37 3.59 7.98
CA ILE A 4 0.96 3.24 8.11
C ILE A 4 0.15 4.49 7.78
N SER A 5 -0.78 4.35 6.85
CA SER A 5 -1.67 5.43 6.40
C SER A 5 -3.10 4.98 6.61
N ILE A 6 -3.86 5.75 7.39
CA ILE A 6 -5.30 5.55 7.57
C ILE A 6 -5.97 6.68 6.81
N ASN A 7 -6.60 6.35 5.68
CA ASN A 7 -7.15 7.31 4.75
C ASN A 7 -8.68 7.16 4.68
N HIS A 8 -9.38 8.28 4.53
CA HIS A 8 -10.81 8.25 4.22
C HIS A 8 -11.02 7.77 2.78
N ILE A 9 -12.07 6.97 2.56
CA ILE A 9 -12.49 6.51 1.23
C ILE A 9 -13.75 7.27 0.85
N GLY A 10 -13.65 8.03 -0.24
CA GLY A 10 -14.76 8.79 -0.81
C GLY A 10 -14.70 10.27 -0.46
N ASN A 11 -14.07 11.06 -1.32
CA ASN A 11 -14.19 12.51 -1.24
C ASN A 11 -15.66 12.91 -1.51
N TYR A 12 -16.33 13.39 -0.45
CA TYR A 12 -17.53 14.25 -0.48
C TYR A 12 -18.83 13.81 -1.18
N TYR A 13 -18.92 12.66 -1.85
CA TYR A 13 -20.20 12.15 -2.37
C TYR A 13 -20.30 10.62 -2.19
N SER A 14 -20.80 10.19 -1.03
CA SER A 14 -21.17 8.79 -0.77
C SER A 14 -22.21 8.24 -1.76
N GLU A 15 -22.98 9.12 -2.41
CA GLU A 15 -24.02 8.76 -3.39
C GLU A 15 -23.45 8.22 -4.71
N LEU A 16 -22.23 8.59 -5.11
CA LEU A 16 -21.61 8.14 -6.37
C LEU A 16 -20.70 6.92 -6.18
N SER A 17 -20.11 6.76 -5.01
CA SER A 17 -19.12 5.70 -4.74
C SER A 17 -19.73 4.43 -4.15
N GLY A 18 -20.98 4.49 -3.66
CA GLY A 18 -21.66 3.36 -3.01
C GLY A 18 -21.15 3.04 -1.60
N TRP A 19 -20.15 3.78 -1.10
CA TRP A 19 -19.56 3.59 0.23
C TRP A 19 -20.19 4.54 1.26
N PRO A 20 -20.39 4.10 2.51
CA PRO A 20 -20.81 4.98 3.59
C PRO A 20 -19.87 6.19 3.73
N ALA A 21 -20.40 7.38 4.02
CA ALA A 21 -19.66 8.65 4.11
C ALA A 21 -18.54 8.70 5.18
N GLN A 22 -18.28 7.58 5.86
CA GLN A 22 -17.34 7.45 6.97
C GLN A 22 -16.52 6.16 6.80
N SER A 23 -16.09 5.89 5.56
CA SER A 23 -15.29 4.71 5.22
C SER A 23 -13.79 5.01 5.32
N LEU A 24 -13.01 4.05 5.79
CA LEU A 24 -11.56 4.14 5.97
C LEU A 24 -10.88 3.00 5.23
N ASN A 25 -9.77 3.31 4.55
CA ASN A 25 -8.79 2.35 4.09
C ASN A 25 -7.54 2.46 4.96
N VAL A 26 -6.88 1.34 5.20
CA VAL A 26 -5.58 1.35 5.86
C VAL A 26 -4.54 0.72 4.95
N THR A 27 -3.56 1.51 4.52
CA THR A 27 -2.43 1.05 3.73
C THR A 27 -1.18 1.06 4.59
N ILE A 28 -0.40 -0.01 4.51
CA ILE A 28 0.95 -0.06 5.05
C ILE A 28 1.96 -0.09 3.91
N GLY A 29 3.15 0.44 4.17
CA GLY A 29 4.20 0.48 3.17
C GLY A 29 5.60 0.48 3.78
N ILE A 30 6.58 0.20 2.93
CA ILE A 30 7.99 0.28 3.24
C ILE A 30 8.63 1.28 2.28
N TYR A 31 9.20 2.32 2.86
CA TYR A 31 10.02 3.32 2.18
C TYR A 31 11.49 2.92 2.28
N PHE A 32 12.17 2.83 1.15
CA PHE A 32 13.60 2.55 1.04
C PHE A 32 14.35 3.83 0.64
N ASP A 33 15.26 4.28 1.50
CA ASP A 33 15.98 5.55 1.39
C ASP A 33 17.05 5.59 0.29
N PHE A 34 17.51 4.42 -0.18
CA PHE A 34 18.41 4.32 -1.31
C PHE A 34 17.74 4.54 -2.67
N ILE A 35 16.42 4.66 -2.70
CA ILE A 35 15.65 4.98 -3.92
C ILE A 35 15.37 6.47 -3.90
N PRO A 36 15.91 7.24 -4.86
CA PRO A 36 15.64 8.67 -4.94
C PRO A 36 14.13 8.92 -5.03
N PRO A 37 13.60 9.93 -4.34
CA PRO A 37 12.20 10.29 -4.50
C PRO A 37 11.99 10.90 -5.90
N ILE A 38 10.86 10.58 -6.53
CA ILE A 38 10.45 11.20 -7.81
C ILE A 38 10.13 12.68 -7.59
N ILE A 39 9.62 13.04 -6.41
CA ILE A 39 9.30 14.41 -6.00
C ILE A 39 9.97 14.67 -4.65
N GLU A 40 10.80 15.70 -4.55
CA GLU A 40 11.44 16.09 -3.29
C GLU A 40 10.39 16.56 -2.26
N PHE A 41 10.40 15.93 -1.08
CA PHE A 41 9.58 16.37 0.06
C PHE A 41 10.45 16.53 1.31
N ASN A 42 10.30 17.68 1.99
CA ASN A 42 10.86 17.95 3.31
C ASN A 42 10.03 17.32 4.46
N LYS A 43 9.42 16.15 4.26
CA LYS A 43 8.49 15.53 5.22
C LYS A 43 8.72 14.02 5.34
N PHE A 44 8.20 13.42 6.42
CA PHE A 44 8.14 11.96 6.56
C PHE A 44 7.39 11.34 5.37
N PRO A 45 7.84 10.19 4.84
CA PRO A 45 7.21 9.56 3.68
C PRO A 45 5.78 9.14 4.00
N ASN A 46 4.88 9.36 3.04
CA ASN A 46 3.52 8.83 3.06
C ASN A 46 3.50 7.46 2.35
N HIS A 47 2.35 6.77 2.37
CA HIS A 47 2.21 5.47 1.72
C HIS A 47 2.44 5.56 0.21
N TYR A 48 2.03 6.64 -0.46
CA TYR A 48 2.29 6.85 -1.90
C TYR A 48 3.79 6.92 -2.24
N ASP A 49 4.64 7.29 -1.27
CA ASP A 49 6.09 7.36 -1.45
C ASP A 49 6.77 5.99 -1.23
N CYS A 50 6.04 5.00 -0.69
CA CYS A 50 6.58 3.69 -0.37
C CYS A 50 6.69 2.84 -1.63
N GLN A 51 7.83 2.18 -1.82
CA GLN A 51 8.06 1.32 -2.99
C GLN A 51 7.38 -0.05 -2.86
N VAL A 52 7.10 -0.48 -1.64
CA VAL A 52 6.40 -1.73 -1.38
C VAL A 52 5.20 -1.44 -0.49
N GLN A 53 3.99 -1.73 -0.96
CA GLN A 53 2.74 -1.40 -0.29
C GLN A 53 1.80 -2.60 -0.17
N MET A 54 0.89 -2.53 0.80
CA MET A 54 -0.24 -3.45 0.97
C MET A 54 -1.40 -2.74 1.68
N GLU A 55 -2.60 -2.90 1.14
CA GLU A 55 -3.83 -2.58 1.87
C GLU A 55 -4.11 -3.64 2.94
N LEU A 56 -4.39 -3.22 4.16
CA LEU A 56 -4.83 -4.14 5.21
C LEU A 56 -6.26 -4.61 4.93
N CYS A 57 -6.46 -5.92 5.01
CA CYS A 57 -7.80 -6.49 4.96
C CYS A 57 -8.47 -6.43 6.33
N CYS A 58 -9.79 -6.22 6.35
CA CYS A 58 -10.60 -6.40 7.53
C CYS A 58 -10.60 -7.89 7.92
N LEU A 59 -10.11 -8.20 9.12
CA LEU A 59 -10.16 -9.57 9.63
C LEU A 59 -11.44 -9.75 10.45
N ASN A 60 -12.40 -10.50 9.92
CA ASN A 60 -13.67 -10.79 10.61
C ASN A 60 -13.58 -12.17 11.27
N GLU A 61 -13.37 -12.23 12.58
CA GLU A 61 -13.49 -13.45 13.38
C GLU A 61 -14.80 -13.40 14.22
N GLY A 62 -15.97 -13.57 13.57
CA GLY A 62 -17.32 -13.62 14.22
C GLY A 62 -17.83 -12.25 14.73
N GLU A 63 -19.12 -11.89 14.83
CA GLU A 63 -20.42 -12.54 14.69
C GLU A 63 -21.33 -11.79 13.69
N ASN A 64 -22.40 -12.46 13.25
CA ASN A 64 -23.47 -11.93 12.40
C ASN A 64 -24.21 -10.74 13.04
N THR A 65 -23.75 -9.50 12.86
CA THR A 65 -24.58 -8.31 13.10
C THR A 65 -25.28 -7.89 11.80
N GLY A 66 -26.38 -8.56 11.47
CA GLY A 66 -27.56 -8.03 10.76
C GLY A 66 -27.46 -7.47 9.33
N TYR A 67 -26.28 -7.17 8.79
CA TYR A 67 -26.11 -6.75 7.39
C TYR A 67 -24.69 -7.08 6.92
N LYS A 68 -24.55 -8.19 6.19
CA LYS A 68 -23.29 -8.64 5.59
C LYS A 68 -23.32 -8.37 4.08
N PRO A 69 -22.81 -7.23 3.59
CA PRO A 69 -22.12 -7.27 2.30
C PRO A 69 -20.98 -8.31 2.40
N ASN A 70 -20.59 -8.90 1.28
CA ASN A 70 -19.73 -10.09 1.22
C ASN A 70 -18.30 -9.79 1.75
N ARG A 71 -18.15 -9.82 3.07
CA ARG A 71 -17.09 -9.18 3.89
C ARG A 71 -15.75 -9.91 3.98
N GLU A 72 -15.53 -10.99 3.23
CA GLU A 72 -14.31 -11.80 3.36
C GLU A 72 -13.08 -11.18 2.66
N LYS A 73 -13.26 -10.08 1.92
CA LYS A 73 -12.19 -9.38 1.19
C LYS A 73 -12.32 -7.86 1.21
N GLU A 74 -12.96 -7.29 2.22
CA GLU A 74 -13.10 -5.82 2.31
C GLU A 74 -11.82 -5.21 2.91
N THR A 75 -11.19 -4.30 2.17
CA THR A 75 -10.07 -3.46 2.64
C THR A 75 -10.57 -2.14 3.25
N ILE A 76 -11.86 -2.11 3.59
CA ILE A 76 -12.60 -0.92 3.96
C ILE A 76 -13.30 -1.13 5.29
N TRP A 77 -12.99 -0.27 6.26
CA TRP A 77 -13.76 -0.10 7.48
C TRP A 77 -14.77 1.03 7.31
N TRP A 78 -15.84 1.06 8.11
CA TRP A 78 -16.73 2.22 8.14
C TRP A 78 -17.34 2.43 9.51
N PHE A 79 -17.60 3.69 9.83
CA PHE A 79 -18.36 4.06 11.01
C PHE A 79 -19.86 4.13 10.69
N TRP A 80 -20.68 3.77 11.67
CA TRP A 80 -22.10 4.04 11.64
C TRP A 80 -22.35 5.53 11.84
N SER A 81 -23.45 6.04 11.28
CA SER A 81 -23.81 7.46 11.41
C SER A 81 -23.95 7.92 12.87
N ASN A 82 -24.25 7.00 13.79
CA ASN A 82 -24.35 7.27 15.24
C ASN A 82 -23.04 7.07 16.01
N GLY A 83 -21.94 6.69 15.32
CA GLY A 83 -20.61 6.50 15.89
C GLY A 83 -20.44 5.33 16.86
N LYS A 84 -21.48 4.52 17.10
CA LYS A 84 -21.44 3.49 18.17
C LYS A 84 -20.41 2.38 17.93
N ASN A 85 -19.99 2.16 16.69
CA ASN A 85 -19.02 1.13 16.32
C ASN A 85 -17.57 1.66 16.16
N ILE A 86 -17.28 2.91 16.54
CA ILE A 86 -15.95 3.51 16.35
C ILE A 86 -14.86 2.68 17.07
N GLU A 87 -15.09 2.31 18.33
CA GLU A 87 -14.12 1.53 19.10
C GLU A 87 -13.86 0.15 18.46
N ASP A 88 -14.92 -0.52 18.00
CA ASP A 88 -14.81 -1.82 17.31
C ASP A 88 -14.00 -1.72 16.03
N VAL A 89 -14.23 -0.68 15.22
CA VAL A 89 -13.49 -0.44 13.98
C VAL A 89 -12.01 -0.20 14.26
N ILE A 90 -11.68 0.65 15.24
CA ILE A 90 -10.28 0.94 15.58
C ILE A 90 -9.58 -0.30 16.16
N ASN A 91 -10.29 -1.06 17.00
CA ASN A 91 -9.77 -2.34 17.52
C ASN A 91 -9.56 -3.36 16.40
N ASN A 92 -10.44 -3.41 15.39
CA ASN A 92 -10.28 -4.29 14.25
C ASN A 92 -9.08 -3.88 13.38
N ILE A 93 -8.88 -2.59 13.10
CA ILE A 93 -7.69 -2.08 12.39
C ILE A 93 -6.41 -2.49 13.13
N LYS A 94 -6.38 -2.28 14.46
CA LYS A 94 -5.25 -2.69 15.31
C LYS A 94 -5.01 -4.19 15.21
N TYR A 95 -6.07 -5.00 15.28
CA TYR A 95 -5.97 -6.45 15.17
C TYR A 95 -5.44 -6.88 13.79
N SER A 96 -5.98 -6.34 12.70
CA SER A 96 -5.48 -6.57 11.33
C SER A 96 -4.02 -6.17 11.19
N PHE A 97 -3.62 -5.01 11.70
CA PHE A 97 -2.22 -4.60 11.67
C PHE A 97 -1.32 -5.59 12.41
N LEU A 98 -1.68 -6.01 13.63
CA LEU A 98 -0.86 -6.94 14.40
C LEU A 98 -0.80 -8.34 13.76
N LYS A 99 -1.91 -8.81 13.19
CA LYS A 99 -2.02 -10.19 12.67
C LYS A 99 -1.47 -10.36 11.26
N THR A 100 -1.67 -9.39 10.37
CA THR A 100 -1.22 -9.49 8.97
C THR A 100 -0.22 -8.40 8.60
N GLY A 101 -0.45 -7.17 9.03
CA GLY A 101 0.38 -6.03 8.64
C GLY A 101 1.82 -6.11 9.13
N LEU A 102 2.02 -6.33 10.43
CA LEU A 102 3.34 -6.40 11.05
C LEU A 102 4.17 -7.58 10.53
N PRO A 103 3.62 -8.82 10.42
CA PRO A 103 4.34 -9.92 9.78
C PRO A 103 4.72 -9.62 8.33
N TRP A 104 3.84 -8.98 7.56
CA TRP A 104 4.12 -8.58 6.19
C TRP A 104 5.24 -7.54 6.10
N LEU A 105 5.21 -6.51 6.96
CA LEU A 105 6.25 -5.47 7.03
C LEU A 105 7.60 -6.09 7.37
N LYS A 106 7.66 -6.99 8.35
CA LYS A 106 8.87 -7.73 8.71
C LYS A 106 9.41 -8.55 7.54
N LYS A 107 8.54 -9.28 6.84
CA LYS A 107 8.92 -10.11 5.69
C LYS A 107 9.56 -9.29 4.57
N TYR A 108 8.95 -8.16 4.21
CA TYR A 108 9.41 -7.31 3.11
C TYR A 108 10.39 -6.21 3.53
N SER A 109 10.80 -6.17 4.81
CA SER A 109 11.95 -5.37 5.22
C SER A 109 13.28 -5.98 4.76
N ASN A 110 13.29 -7.27 4.43
CA ASN A 110 14.39 -7.89 3.72
C ASN A 110 14.39 -7.39 2.26
N ILE A 111 15.53 -6.83 1.84
CA ILE A 111 15.67 -6.14 0.55
C ILE A 111 15.47 -7.11 -0.62
N GLU A 112 16.00 -8.33 -0.53
CA GLU A 112 15.85 -9.35 -1.57
C GLU A 112 14.37 -9.75 -1.75
N ARG A 113 13.64 -9.94 -0.64
CA ARG A 113 12.19 -10.23 -0.67
C ARG A 113 11.38 -9.07 -1.20
N ALA A 114 11.73 -7.83 -0.85
CA ALA A 114 11.10 -6.64 -1.40
C ALA A 114 11.31 -6.56 -2.92
N PHE A 115 12.53 -6.82 -3.38
CA PHE A 115 12.85 -6.83 -4.80
C PHE A 115 12.07 -7.93 -5.55
N GLU A 116 12.06 -9.16 -5.03
CA GLU A 116 11.25 -10.27 -5.59
C GLU A 116 9.77 -9.90 -5.73
N LYS A 117 9.23 -9.11 -4.80
CA LYS A 117 7.84 -8.65 -4.86
C LYS A 117 7.65 -7.62 -5.97
N ILE A 118 8.52 -6.63 -6.09
CA ILE A 118 8.46 -5.60 -7.13
C ILE A 118 8.58 -6.24 -8.52
N GLU A 119 9.45 -7.23 -8.71
CA GLU A 119 9.61 -7.93 -9.99
C GLU A 119 8.32 -8.61 -10.47
N ARG A 120 7.45 -9.01 -9.54
CA ARG A 120 6.15 -9.65 -9.82
C ARG A 120 5.01 -8.68 -10.05
N GLU A 121 5.21 -7.38 -9.86
CA GLU A 121 4.19 -6.38 -10.14
C GLU A 121 3.93 -6.25 -11.64
N ILE A 122 2.80 -5.66 -12.01
CA ILE A 122 2.50 -5.36 -13.41
C ILE A 122 3.52 -4.35 -13.94
N ASN A 123 3.99 -4.57 -15.16
CA ASN A 123 4.94 -3.67 -15.82
C ASN A 123 4.39 -2.25 -15.88
N SER A 124 5.16 -1.31 -15.34
CA SER A 124 4.79 0.10 -15.24
C SER A 124 6.05 0.95 -15.06
N TYR A 125 5.92 2.24 -15.34
CA TYR A 125 6.96 3.24 -15.07
C TYR A 125 7.49 3.14 -13.63
N HIS A 126 6.60 3.13 -12.63
CA HIS A 126 6.99 3.06 -11.22
C HIS A 126 7.68 1.74 -10.85
N LYS A 127 7.21 0.61 -11.40
CA LYS A 127 7.87 -0.68 -11.19
C LYS A 127 9.32 -0.63 -11.66
N PHE A 128 9.56 -0.20 -12.90
CA PHE A 128 10.92 -0.17 -13.46
C PHE A 128 11.80 0.84 -12.76
N TYR A 129 11.26 2.00 -12.37
CA TYR A 129 11.96 2.97 -11.56
C TYR A 129 12.45 2.37 -10.24
N ASN A 130 11.57 1.71 -9.48
CA ASN A 130 11.96 1.08 -8.22
C ASN A 130 12.94 -0.07 -8.46
N ALA A 131 12.66 -0.95 -9.43
CA ALA A 131 13.43 -2.15 -9.70
C ALA A 131 14.90 -1.86 -10.05
N GLN A 132 15.19 -0.82 -10.85
CA GLN A 132 16.59 -0.45 -11.15
C GLN A 132 17.37 -0.07 -9.87
N PHE A 133 16.77 0.69 -8.95
CA PHE A 133 17.48 1.09 -7.73
C PHE A 133 17.67 -0.08 -6.76
N PHE A 134 16.72 -1.01 -6.67
CA PHE A 134 16.93 -2.26 -5.96
C PHE A 134 18.07 -3.09 -6.56
N ALA A 135 18.08 -3.27 -7.89
CA ALA A 135 19.14 -4.01 -8.58
C ALA A 135 20.51 -3.36 -8.36
N LYS A 136 20.59 -2.02 -8.42
CA LYS A 136 21.80 -1.25 -8.13
C LYS A 136 22.27 -1.44 -6.69
N HIS A 137 21.36 -1.35 -5.72
CA HIS A 137 21.67 -1.53 -4.30
C HIS A 137 22.20 -2.94 -4.02
N LEU A 138 21.62 -3.96 -4.65
CA LEU A 138 22.03 -5.36 -4.55
C LEU A 138 23.25 -5.72 -5.43
N LYS A 139 23.80 -4.76 -6.19
CA LYS A 139 24.92 -4.93 -7.12
C LYS A 139 24.66 -5.94 -8.24
N LEU A 140 23.40 -6.05 -8.67
CA LEU A 140 22.95 -6.90 -9.78
C LEU A 140 22.96 -6.09 -11.08
N TRP A 141 24.14 -5.85 -11.63
CA TRP A 141 24.35 -4.90 -12.74
C TRP A 141 23.60 -5.26 -14.02
N ASP A 142 23.50 -6.55 -14.37
CA ASP A 142 22.75 -6.98 -15.55
C ASP A 142 21.26 -6.62 -15.44
N LYS A 143 20.66 -6.87 -14.27
CA LYS A 143 19.27 -6.47 -13.97
C LYS A 143 19.10 -4.97 -13.90
N TYR A 144 20.08 -4.25 -13.36
CA TYR A 144 20.05 -2.79 -13.33
C TYR A 144 19.96 -2.23 -14.75
N GLU A 145 20.80 -2.70 -15.67
CA GLU A 145 20.78 -2.23 -17.05
C GLU A 145 19.46 -2.58 -17.73
N GLU A 146 18.96 -3.80 -17.56
CA GLU A 146 17.66 -4.22 -18.08
C GLU A 146 16.53 -3.28 -17.61
N TYR A 147 16.39 -3.07 -16.30
CA TYR A 147 15.35 -2.21 -15.76
C TYR A 147 15.54 -0.74 -16.12
N HIS A 148 16.77 -0.28 -16.27
CA HIS A 148 17.06 1.07 -16.70
C HIS A 148 16.59 1.32 -18.15
N GLN A 149 16.78 0.36 -19.05
CA GLN A 149 16.28 0.44 -20.42
C GLN A 149 14.75 0.35 -20.49
N LEU A 150 14.15 -0.55 -19.72
CA LEU A 150 12.68 -0.66 -19.63
C LEU A 150 12.05 0.62 -19.06
N PHE A 151 12.68 1.22 -18.05
CA PHE A 151 12.28 2.51 -17.49
C PHE A 151 12.29 3.62 -18.55
N LYS A 152 13.38 3.76 -19.31
CA LYS A 152 13.46 4.74 -20.41
C LYS A 152 12.40 4.52 -21.47
N ALA A 153 12.14 3.26 -21.85
CA ALA A 153 11.13 2.93 -22.84
C ALA A 153 9.72 3.29 -22.38
N GLU A 154 9.40 3.11 -21.09
CA GLU A 154 8.13 3.58 -20.52
C GLU A 154 8.07 5.11 -20.41
N ALA A 155 9.15 5.78 -19.99
CA ALA A 155 9.21 7.24 -19.87
C ALA A 155 8.85 7.96 -21.19
N ILE A 156 9.36 7.46 -22.32
CA ILE A 156 9.06 7.98 -23.66
C ILE A 156 7.54 7.95 -23.95
N LYS A 157 6.81 6.93 -23.48
CA LYS A 157 5.35 6.83 -23.68
C LYS A 157 4.58 7.94 -22.96
N PHE A 158 5.15 8.48 -21.89
CA PHE A 158 4.57 9.55 -21.09
C PHE A 158 5.10 10.95 -21.48
N GLY A 159 6.00 11.05 -22.48
CA GLY A 159 6.55 12.31 -22.97
C GLY A 159 7.66 12.89 -22.10
N GLU A 160 8.32 12.05 -21.30
CA GLU A 160 9.53 12.39 -20.52
C GLU A 160 10.82 12.09 -21.28
#